data_AF-A0A3S4DP68-F1
#
_entry.id   AF-A0A3S4DP68-F1
#
_cell.length_a   1.000
_cell.length_b   1.000
_cell.length_c   1.000
_cell.angle_alpha   90.00
_cell.angle_beta   90.00
_cell.angle_gamma   90.00
#
_symmetry.space_group_name_H-M   'P 1'
#
loop_
_entity.id
_entity.type
_entity.pdbx_description
1 polymer ?
#
loop_
_entity_poly.entity_id
_entity_poly.type
_entity_poly.pdbx_seq_one_letter_code
_entity_poly.pdbx_strand_id
1 'polypeptide(L)'
;MTSAPGIAQHDRQVGLLLVTPQETRSFTHPKINASVKGTGDLFTALLTSHLLAGENISSAVLSASAEVCKVLTDAALNGWEEIGSLRALQ
;
A
#
# COMPACT_ATOMS: atom_id res chain seq x y z
N MET A 1 -5.65 5.37 -6.72
CA MET A 1 -4.20 5.59 -6.54
C MET A 1 -3.47 4.90 -7.69
N THR A 2 -2.41 5.50 -8.24
CA THR A 2 -1.62 4.90 -9.34
C THR A 2 -0.19 4.69 -8.85
N SER A 3 0.41 3.53 -9.13
CA SER A 3 1.86 3.35 -8.93
C SER A 3 2.64 4.40 -9.72
N ALA A 4 3.71 4.93 -9.13
CA ALA A 4 4.63 5.86 -9.77
C ALA A 4 5.95 5.13 -10.10
N PRO A 5 6.06 4.45 -11.27
CA PRO A 5 7.20 3.61 -11.59
C PRO A 5 8.53 4.36 -11.62
N GLY A 6 8.54 5.65 -11.97
CA GLY A 6 9.75 6.50 -11.94
C GLY A 6 10.27 6.82 -10.53
N ILE A 7 9.56 6.42 -9.47
CA ILE A 7 9.98 6.58 -8.07
C ILE A 7 10.67 5.32 -7.54
N ALA A 8 10.35 4.14 -8.06
CA ALA A 8 10.97 2.89 -7.63
C ALA A 8 12.45 2.88 -8.02
N GLN A 9 13.33 2.59 -7.06
CA GLN A 9 14.78 2.55 -7.32
C GLN A 9 15.22 1.25 -8.02
N HIS A 10 14.41 0.18 -7.92
CA HIS A 10 14.66 -1.12 -8.55
C HIS A 10 13.37 -1.93 -8.69
N ASP A 11 13.38 -2.98 -9.52
CA ASP A 11 12.21 -3.81 -9.88
C ASP A 11 11.50 -4.53 -8.72
N ARG A 12 12.12 -4.54 -7.54
CA ARG A 12 11.57 -5.09 -6.30
C ARG A 12 10.91 -4.06 -5.41
N GLN A 13 10.65 -2.86 -5.91
CA GLN A 13 9.91 -1.81 -5.21
C GLN A 13 8.69 -1.36 -6.01
N VAL A 14 7.69 -0.87 -5.29
CA VAL A 14 6.60 -0.08 -5.84
C VAL A 14 6.78 1.34 -5.35
N GLY A 15 6.74 2.30 -6.27
CA GLY A 15 6.80 3.73 -5.97
C GLY A 15 5.41 4.34 -5.82
N LEU A 16 5.28 5.26 -4.88
CA LEU A 16 4.08 6.04 -4.59
C LEU A 16 4.43 7.52 -4.59
N LEU A 17 3.48 8.35 -5.02
CA LEU A 17 3.63 9.79 -5.05
C LEU A 17 2.43 10.45 -4.36
N LEU A 18 2.70 11.23 -3.32
CA LEU A 18 1.74 12.12 -2.70
C LEU A 18 1.98 13.53 -3.24
N VAL A 19 0.98 14.10 -3.89
CA VAL A 19 1.05 15.45 -4.44
C VAL A 19 0.04 16.32 -3.72
N THR A 20 0.52 17.44 -3.18
CA THR A 20 -0.29 18.50 -2.59
C THR A 20 0.04 19.82 -3.30
N PRO A 21 -0.75 20.89 -3.12
CA PRO A 21 -0.39 22.19 -3.67
C PRO A 21 0.95 22.75 -3.16
N GLN A 22 1.37 22.35 -1.96
CA GLN A 22 2.57 22.87 -1.29
C GLN A 22 3.81 22.03 -1.57
N GLU A 23 3.64 20.71 -1.68
CA GLU A 23 4.76 19.78 -1.81
C GLU A 23 4.39 18.52 -2.58
N THR A 24 5.44 17.86 -3.08
CA THR A 24 5.37 16.49 -3.61
C THR A 24 6.30 15.60 -2.80
N ARG A 25 5.78 14.46 -2.35
CA ARG A 25 6.53 13.48 -1.55
C ARG A 25 6.48 12.12 -2.21
N SER A 26 7.62 11.47 -2.30
CA SER A 26 7.77 10.11 -2.80
C SER A 26 7.88 9.12 -1.66
N PHE A 27 7.29 7.95 -1.87
CA PHE A 27 7.41 6.81 -0.96
C PHE A 27 7.68 5.56 -1.78
N THR A 28 8.29 4.56 -1.13
CA THR A 28 8.45 3.24 -1.72
C THR A 28 8.09 2.17 -0.70
N HIS A 29 7.63 1.03 -1.21
CA HIS A 29 7.48 -0.18 -0.41
C HIS A 29 7.95 -1.40 -1.23
N PRO A 30 8.26 -2.54 -0.58
CA PRO A 30 8.64 -3.76 -1.28
C PRO A 30 7.54 -4.22 -2.24
N LYS A 31 7.94 -4.66 -3.44
CA LYS A 31 7.06 -5.36 -4.37
C LYS A 31 6.93 -6.81 -3.91
N ILE A 32 5.74 -7.19 -3.44
CA ILE A 32 5.45 -8.57 -3.07
C ILE A 32 4.99 -9.35 -4.30
N ASN A 33 5.59 -10.52 -4.53
CA ASN A 33 5.23 -11.38 -5.65
C ASN A 33 4.00 -12.23 -5.30
N ALA A 34 2.82 -11.62 -5.35
CA ALA A 34 1.53 -12.27 -5.18
C ALA A 34 0.68 -12.09 -6.45
N SER A 35 -0.09 -13.11 -6.85
CA SER A 35 -1.02 -13.03 -8.00
C SER A 35 -2.29 -12.22 -7.70
N VAL A 36 -2.51 -11.90 -6.43
CA VAL A 36 -3.69 -11.22 -5.87
C VAL A 36 -3.99 -9.88 -6.56
N LYS A 37 -5.29 -9.65 -6.82
CA LYS A 37 -5.82 -8.40 -7.39
C LYS A 37 -6.47 -7.53 -6.30
N GLY A 38 -6.89 -6.32 -6.67
CA GLY A 38 -7.55 -5.39 -5.72
C GLY A 38 -6.62 -4.73 -4.71
N THR A 39 -5.29 -4.80 -4.89
CA THR A 39 -4.31 -4.20 -3.96
C THR A 39 -4.44 -2.67 -3.87
N GLY A 40 -4.83 -2.01 -4.97
CA GLY A 40 -5.13 -0.59 -4.98
C GLY A 40 -6.42 -0.21 -4.22
N ASP A 41 -7.43 -1.09 -4.27
CA ASP A 41 -8.68 -0.91 -3.54
C ASP A 41 -8.44 -1.08 -2.04
N LEU A 42 -7.70 -2.12 -1.66
CA LEU A 42 -7.24 -2.34 -0.28
C LEU A 42 -6.43 -1.16 0.24
N PHE A 43 -5.43 -0.70 -0.51
CA PHE A 43 -4.64 0.48 -0.13
C PHE A 43 -5.54 1.69 0.12
N THR A 44 -6.51 1.94 -0.77
CA THR A 44 -7.41 3.09 -0.66
C THR A 44 -8.29 2.99 0.58
N ALA A 45 -8.86 1.80 0.85
CA ALA A 45 -9.66 1.55 2.04
C ALA A 45 -8.86 1.80 3.34
N LEU A 46 -7.63 1.29 3.41
CA LEU A 46 -6.75 1.48 4.57
C LEU A 46 -6.30 2.92 4.73
N LEU A 47 -5.92 3.58 3.63
CA LEU A 47 -5.56 5.00 3.64
C LEU A 47 -6.71 5.85 4.19
N THR A 48 -7.92 5.63 3.69
CA THR A 48 -9.12 6.33 4.19
C THR A 48 -9.36 6.02 5.66
N SER A 49 -9.23 4.76 6.09
CA SER A 49 -9.38 4.38 7.49
C SER A 49 -8.41 5.13 8.41
N HIS A 50 -7.12 5.18 8.06
CA HIS A 50 -6.09 5.89 8.83
C HIS A 50 -6.34 7.40 8.89
N LEU A 51 -6.77 8.00 7.77
CA LEU A 51 -7.14 9.41 7.73
C LEU A 51 -8.34 9.71 8.64
N LEU A 52 -9.37 8.85 8.63
CA LEU A 52 -10.54 8.98 9.50
C LEU A 52 -10.19 8.75 10.99
N ALA A 53 -9.16 7.96 11.27
CA ALA A 53 -8.60 7.78 12.61
C ALA A 53 -7.72 8.98 13.06
N GLY A 54 -7.50 9.98 12.21
CA GLY A 54 -6.78 11.20 12.53
C GLY A 54 -5.29 11.18 12.20
N GLU A 55 -4.80 10.16 11.49
CA GLU A 55 -3.43 10.18 10.99
C GLU A 55 -3.24 11.30 9.94
N ASN A 56 -2.06 11.92 9.93
CA ASN A 56 -1.70 12.80 8.84
C ASN A 56 -1.48 11.99 7.54
N ILE A 57 -1.68 12.63 6.39
CA ILE A 57 -1.65 11.97 5.08
C ILE A 57 -0.37 11.19 4.79
N SER A 58 0.79 11.63 5.29
CA SER A 58 2.06 10.95 5.03
C SER A 58 2.23 9.71 5.89
N SER A 59 1.84 9.77 7.17
CA SER A 59 1.77 8.61 8.05
C SER A 59 0.77 7.59 7.49
N ALA A 60 -0.43 8.04 7.10
CA ALA A 60 -1.48 7.17 6.58
C ALA A 60 -1.04 6.42 5.31
N VAL A 61 -0.29 7.06 4.40
CA VAL A 61 0.29 6.41 3.21
C VAL A 61 1.27 5.30 3.61
N LEU A 62 2.14 5.55 4.59
CA LEU A 62 3.09 4.55 5.08
C LEU A 62 2.39 3.38 5.78
N SER A 63 1.44 3.66 6.67
CA SER A 63 0.65 2.67 7.40
C SER A 63 -0.12 1.76 6.43
N ALA A 64 -0.88 2.36 5.50
CA ALA A 64 -1.63 1.61 4.49
C ALA A 64 -0.72 0.76 3.59
N SER A 65 0.45 1.29 3.18
CA SER A 65 1.41 0.54 2.35
C SER A 65 1.98 -0.68 3.09
N ALA A 66 2.34 -0.52 4.36
CA ALA A 66 2.87 -1.60 5.18
C ALA A 66 1.86 -2.73 5.37
N GLU A 67 0.60 -2.38 5.60
CA GLU A 67 -0.48 -3.35 5.75
C GLU A 67 -0.82 -4.09 4.46
N VAL A 68 -0.85 -3.39 3.32
CA VAL A 68 -0.96 -4.05 2.00
C VAL A 68 0.19 -5.04 1.81
N CYS A 69 1.42 -4.68 2.16
CA CYS A 69 2.55 -5.60 2.07
C CYS A 69 2.36 -6.83 2.96
N LYS A 70 1.82 -6.66 4.18
CA LYS A 70 1.53 -7.77 5.09
C LYS A 70 0.48 -8.72 4.50
N VAL A 71 -0.63 -8.18 4.00
CA VAL A 71 -1.70 -8.96 3.37
C VAL A 71 -1.19 -9.73 2.14
N LEU A 72 -0.38 -9.08 1.30
CA LEU A 72 0.18 -9.74 0.12
C LEU A 72 1.23 -10.80 0.48
N THR A 73 2.00 -10.57 1.55
CA THR A 73 2.97 -11.56 2.05
C THR A 73 2.25 -12.79 2.55
N ASP A 74 1.18 -12.62 3.32
CA ASP A 74 0.35 -13.72 3.80
C ASP A 74 -0.28 -14.49 2.63
N ALA A 75 -0.83 -13.80 1.64
CA ALA A 75 -1.39 -14.46 0.46
C ALA A 75 -0.34 -15.24 -0.33
N ALA A 76 0.86 -14.67 -0.53
CA ALA A 76 1.95 -15.36 -1.22
C ALA A 76 2.41 -16.62 -0.47
N LEU A 77 2.53 -16.55 0.87
CA LEU A 77 2.93 -17.69 1.71
C LEU A 77 1.92 -18.83 1.67
N ASN A 78 0.63 -18.52 1.52
CA ASN A 78 -0.44 -19.50 1.50
C ASN A 78 -0.89 -19.90 0.08
N GLY A 79 -0.26 -19.35 -0.96
CA GLY A 79 -0.65 -19.60 -2.36
C GLY A 79 -2.05 -19.10 -2.70
N TRP A 80 -2.55 -18.07 -2.02
CA TRP A 80 -3.85 -17.50 -2.27
C TRP A 80 -3.84 -16.60 -3.50
N GLU A 81 -4.88 -16.73 -4.32
CA GLU A 81 -5.12 -15.86 -5.48
C GLU A 81 -5.97 -14.63 -5.14
N GLU A 82 -6.50 -14.58 -3.91
CA GLU A 82 -7.38 -13.52 -3.41
C GLU A 82 -6.92 -12.98 -2.05
N ILE A 83 -7.44 -11.81 -1.66
CA ILE A 83 -7.22 -11.22 -0.34
C ILE A 83 -7.93 -12.05 0.72
N GLY A 84 -7.20 -12.86 1.48
CA GLY A 84 -7.79 -13.87 2.37
C GLY A 84 -8.22 -13.39 3.76
N SER A 85 -7.61 -12.35 4.34
CA SER A 85 -8.01 -11.83 5.66
C SER A 85 -7.55 -10.40 5.89
N LEU A 86 -8.49 -9.51 6.22
CA LEU A 86 -8.22 -8.15 6.68
C LEU A 86 -8.07 -8.14 8.19
N ARG A 87 -6.88 -8.46 8.70
CA ARG A 87 -6.57 -8.33 10.14
C ARG A 87 -6.26 -6.89 10.58
N ALA A 88 -6.37 -5.94 9.65
CA ALA A 88 -5.91 -4.56 9.77
C ALA A 88 -6.73 -3.66 10.72
N LEU A 89 -7.94 -4.08 11.14
CA LEU A 89 -8.85 -3.24 11.92
C LEU A 89 -9.12 -3.79 13.34
N GLN A 90 -8.15 -4.48 13.95
CA GLN A 90 -8.25 -4.91 15.35
C GLN A 90 -7.62 -3.89 16.31
#